data_AF-A0A7S1G3J5-F1
#
_entry.id   AF-A0A7S1G3J5-F1
#
_cell.length_a   1.000
_cell.length_b   1.000
_cell.length_c   1.000
_cell.angle_alpha   90.00
_cell.angle_beta   90.00
_cell.angle_gamma   90.00
#
_symmetry.space_group_name_H-M   'P 1'
#
loop_
_entity.id
_entity.type
_entity.pdbx_description
1 polymer ?
#
loop_
_entity_poly.entity_id
_entity_poly.type
_entity_poly.pdbx_seq_one_letter_code
_entity_poly.pdbx_strand_id
1 'polypeptide(L)'
;WECRMNKADPTRAACGVGAEKNPFERMKSHRYSDEHCYVCLSPFAALLHCSGPCLRSFHCGCLGIWPPDDPHWRCDDCAENVAECFYCKKKGPISSLSLANNPTGVSAAHLAALDEELVICGSGLCGRLFHRACMRKSLELAEGDTIRASRANWCGRHSCYRCHGLTPGKALIKCIDCTASAHRALKCRPKDGKVISFKAYLCGSHDWREVLRQRRPASTSKEAIAAADSCVPSFDENSTGEVATEPK
;
A
#
# COMPACT_ATOMS: atom_id res chain seq x y z
N TRP A 1 -33.06 -33.64 -30.39
CA TRP A 1 -32.95 -34.26 -29.06
C TRP A 1 -31.83 -35.28 -29.14
N GLU A 2 -30.92 -35.19 -28.17
CA GLU A 2 -29.60 -35.85 -28.07
C GLU A 2 -28.46 -35.33 -28.96
N CYS A 3 -27.50 -34.65 -28.34
CA CYS A 3 -26.09 -34.76 -28.75
C CYS A 3 -25.16 -34.58 -27.52
N ARG A 4 -24.75 -35.75 -27.00
CA ARG A 4 -23.49 -36.12 -26.33
C ARG A 4 -22.67 -35.05 -25.59
N MET A 5 -22.51 -35.34 -24.30
CA MET A 5 -21.34 -35.05 -23.48
C MET A 5 -20.03 -35.32 -24.22
N ASN A 6 -19.17 -34.31 -24.34
CA ASN A 6 -17.72 -34.50 -24.44
C ASN A 6 -17.08 -33.91 -23.19
N LYS A 7 -16.33 -34.77 -22.48
CA LYS A 7 -15.57 -34.45 -21.27
C LYS A 7 -14.50 -33.40 -21.61
N ALA A 8 -14.57 -32.22 -20.98
CA ALA A 8 -13.50 -31.25 -21.01
C ALA A 8 -12.53 -31.49 -19.84
N ASP A 9 -11.26 -31.52 -20.19
CA ASP A 9 -10.07 -31.71 -19.37
C ASP A 9 -9.90 -30.58 -18.31
N PRO A 10 -9.74 -30.89 -17.00
CA PRO A 10 -9.77 -29.87 -15.94
C PRO A 10 -8.49 -29.02 -15.80
N THR A 11 -7.47 -29.20 -16.65
CA THR A 11 -6.17 -28.53 -16.49
C THR A 11 -5.94 -27.32 -17.40
N ARG A 12 -6.98 -26.65 -17.90
CA ARG A 12 -6.77 -25.56 -18.89
C ARG A 12 -7.66 -24.32 -18.79
N ALA A 13 -8.10 -23.95 -17.59
CA ALA A 13 -8.70 -22.64 -17.33
C ALA A 13 -7.69 -21.68 -16.69
N ALA A 14 -6.67 -21.29 -17.44
CA ALA A 14 -5.76 -20.21 -17.07
C ALA A 14 -5.51 -19.33 -18.29
N CYS A 15 -5.81 -18.04 -18.14
CA CYS A 15 -5.31 -16.93 -18.96
C CYS A 15 -5.83 -16.89 -20.41
N GLY A 16 -7.10 -16.52 -20.60
CA GLY A 16 -7.67 -16.14 -21.89
C GLY A 16 -7.88 -14.63 -21.99
N VAL A 17 -7.10 -13.98 -22.83
CA VAL A 17 -7.26 -12.59 -23.27
C VAL A 17 -8.56 -12.51 -24.08
N GLY A 18 -9.59 -11.87 -23.54
CA GLY A 18 -10.87 -11.65 -24.20
C GLY A 18 -11.50 -10.37 -23.67
N ALA A 19 -11.61 -9.37 -24.54
CA ALA A 19 -12.15 -8.06 -24.23
C ALA A 19 -13.69 -8.12 -24.08
N GLU A 20 -14.16 -8.54 -22.91
CA GLU A 20 -15.51 -8.22 -22.45
C GLU A 20 -15.40 -7.14 -21.37
N LYS A 21 -15.97 -5.97 -21.65
CA LYS A 21 -15.91 -4.80 -20.78
C LYS A 21 -16.49 -5.16 -19.42
N ASN A 22 -15.65 -5.13 -18.41
CA ASN A 22 -16.00 -5.49 -17.05
C ASN A 22 -17.05 -4.49 -16.50
N PRO A 23 -18.23 -4.94 -16.02
CA PRO A 23 -19.26 -4.06 -15.46
C PRO A 23 -18.80 -3.26 -14.21
N PHE A 24 -17.62 -3.55 -13.66
CA PHE A 24 -16.99 -2.78 -12.59
C PHE A 24 -16.24 -1.51 -13.05
N GLU A 25 -16.21 -1.18 -14.35
CA GLU A 25 -15.47 -0.03 -14.91
C GLU A 25 -16.13 1.35 -14.68
N ARG A 26 -16.97 1.48 -13.64
CA ARG A 26 -17.65 2.74 -13.28
C ARG A 26 -17.51 3.09 -11.80
N MET A 27 -16.27 3.23 -11.34
CA MET A 27 -15.99 4.10 -10.19
C MET A 27 -14.57 4.66 -10.35
N LYS A 28 -14.46 5.93 -10.75
CA LYS A 28 -13.20 6.70 -10.67
C LYS A 28 -12.77 6.74 -9.20
N SER A 29 -11.98 5.78 -8.76
CA SER A 29 -11.66 5.58 -7.34
C SER A 29 -10.51 6.48 -6.89
N HIS A 30 -10.75 7.79 -6.86
CA HIS A 30 -9.82 8.76 -6.25
C HIS A 30 -9.67 8.61 -4.72
N ARG A 31 -10.26 7.56 -4.10
CA ARG A 31 -10.29 7.35 -2.65
C ARG A 31 -9.26 6.35 -2.09
N TYR A 32 -8.58 5.57 -2.93
CA TYR A 32 -7.68 4.53 -2.45
C TYR A 32 -6.20 4.92 -2.59
N SER A 33 -5.39 4.60 -1.56
CA SER A 33 -3.97 4.94 -1.52
C SER A 33 -3.16 4.11 -2.52
N ASP A 34 -3.51 2.83 -2.66
CA ASP A 34 -2.67 1.84 -3.30
C ASP A 34 -3.34 1.31 -4.57
N GLU A 35 -2.70 1.58 -5.71
CA GLU A 35 -3.07 1.05 -7.04
C GLU A 35 -2.44 -0.33 -7.30
N HIS A 36 -2.05 -1.04 -6.25
CA HIS A 36 -1.40 -2.35 -6.29
C HIS A 36 -1.94 -3.26 -5.20
N CYS A 37 -1.89 -4.56 -5.44
CA CYS A 37 -2.21 -5.55 -4.42
C CYS A 37 -1.17 -5.50 -3.30
N TYR A 38 -1.62 -5.42 -2.05
CA TYR A 38 -0.75 -5.38 -0.88
C TYR A 38 0.10 -6.65 -0.76
N VAL A 39 -0.42 -7.80 -1.18
CA VAL A 39 0.23 -9.13 -1.04
C VAL A 39 1.29 -9.34 -2.12
N CYS A 40 0.93 -9.24 -3.40
CA CYS A 40 1.82 -9.57 -4.52
C CYS A 40 2.48 -8.34 -5.18
N LEU A 41 2.06 -7.14 -4.79
CA LEU A 41 2.56 -5.85 -5.28
C LEU A 41 2.27 -5.55 -6.76
N SER A 42 1.53 -6.43 -7.45
CA SER A 42 1.15 -6.18 -8.84
C SER A 42 0.04 -5.12 -8.95
N PRO A 43 0.21 -4.11 -9.83
CA PRO A 43 -0.77 -3.06 -10.07
C PRO A 43 -1.88 -3.47 -11.06
N PHE A 44 -1.79 -4.66 -11.64
CA PHE A 44 -2.70 -5.11 -12.70
C PHE A 44 -3.79 -6.04 -12.12
N ALA A 45 -4.98 -6.03 -12.74
CA ALA A 45 -6.19 -6.79 -12.40
C ALA A 45 -7.19 -6.13 -11.42
N ALA A 46 -8.35 -6.77 -11.26
CA ALA A 46 -9.45 -6.30 -10.42
C ALA A 46 -9.05 -6.37 -8.94
N LEU A 47 -8.78 -5.20 -8.35
CA LEU A 47 -8.43 -5.06 -6.94
C LEU A 47 -9.68 -4.87 -6.09
N LEU A 48 -9.82 -5.71 -5.06
CA LEU A 48 -10.72 -5.54 -3.94
C LEU A 48 -10.10 -4.52 -2.97
N HIS A 49 -10.86 -3.50 -2.60
CA HIS A 49 -10.38 -2.43 -1.73
C HIS A 49 -10.97 -2.58 -0.33
N CYS A 50 -10.12 -2.48 0.69
CA CYS A 50 -10.59 -2.45 2.07
C CYS A 50 -11.30 -1.14 2.37
N SER A 51 -12.53 -1.21 2.87
CA SER A 51 -13.33 -0.06 3.33
C SER A 51 -12.90 0.48 4.70
N GLY A 52 -11.89 -0.12 5.32
CA GLY A 52 -11.28 0.34 6.56
C GLY A 52 -10.22 1.43 6.36
N PRO A 53 -9.66 1.96 7.46
CA PRO A 53 -8.72 3.07 7.42
C PRO A 53 -7.36 2.74 6.77
N CYS A 54 -7.04 1.46 6.57
CA CYS A 54 -5.80 1.06 5.91
C CYS A 54 -5.78 1.39 4.40
N LEU A 55 -6.94 1.52 3.76
CA LEU A 55 -7.11 1.78 2.32
C LEU A 55 -6.26 0.87 1.42
N ARG A 56 -5.94 -0.34 1.89
CA ARG A 56 -5.17 -1.35 1.15
C ARG A 56 -6.05 -2.00 0.09
N SER A 57 -5.40 -2.48 -0.95
CA SER A 57 -6.02 -3.13 -2.10
C SER A 57 -5.48 -4.55 -2.22
N PHE A 58 -6.28 -5.50 -2.69
CA PHE A 58 -5.94 -6.92 -2.71
C PHE A 58 -6.53 -7.59 -3.94
N HIS A 59 -5.88 -8.62 -4.47
CA HIS A 59 -6.58 -9.58 -5.34
C HIS A 59 -7.34 -10.58 -4.46
N CYS A 60 -8.57 -10.91 -4.83
CA CYS A 60 -9.35 -11.94 -4.12
C CYS A 60 -8.56 -13.27 -4.06
N GLY A 61 -7.92 -13.66 -5.16
CA GLY A 61 -7.05 -14.85 -5.22
C GLY A 61 -5.83 -14.79 -4.30
N CYS A 62 -5.20 -13.62 -4.12
CA CYS A 62 -4.09 -13.45 -3.18
C CYS A 62 -4.53 -13.58 -1.70
N LEU A 63 -5.82 -13.35 -1.44
CA LEU A 63 -6.42 -13.56 -0.12
C LEU A 63 -7.03 -14.97 0.02
N GLY A 64 -7.14 -15.75 -1.07
CA GLY A 64 -7.84 -17.02 -1.06
C GLY A 64 -9.35 -16.90 -0.85
N ILE A 65 -9.93 -15.74 -1.15
CA ILE A 65 -11.38 -15.49 -1.00
C ILE A 65 -12.05 -15.32 -2.35
N TRP A 66 -13.38 -15.49 -2.38
CA TRP A 66 -14.21 -15.03 -3.48
C TRP A 66 -14.55 -13.55 -3.30
N PRO A 67 -14.87 -12.82 -4.39
CA PRO A 67 -15.38 -11.46 -4.30
C PRO A 67 -16.55 -11.40 -3.30
N PRO A 68 -16.44 -10.60 -2.24
CA PRO A 68 -17.51 -10.48 -1.25
C PRO A 68 -18.69 -9.72 -1.84
N ASP A 69 -19.91 -10.11 -1.47
CA ASP A 69 -21.13 -9.39 -1.83
C ASP A 69 -21.29 -8.07 -1.05
N ASP A 70 -20.61 -7.96 0.11
CA ASP A 70 -20.64 -6.76 0.95
C ASP A 70 -19.82 -5.61 0.33
N PRO A 71 -20.46 -4.49 -0.07
CA PRO A 71 -19.75 -3.32 -0.59
C PRO A 71 -18.84 -2.64 0.44
N HIS A 72 -18.95 -2.97 1.73
CA HIS A 72 -18.15 -2.42 2.83
C HIS A 72 -17.11 -3.41 3.37
N TRP A 73 -16.70 -4.39 2.57
CA TRP A 73 -15.70 -5.38 2.96
C TRP A 73 -14.45 -4.77 3.61
N ARG A 74 -13.97 -5.43 4.68
CA ARG A 74 -12.76 -5.08 5.42
C ARG A 74 -11.78 -6.25 5.42
N CYS A 75 -10.49 -5.95 5.24
CA CYS A 75 -9.44 -6.94 5.48
C CYS A 75 -9.38 -7.34 6.96
N ASP A 76 -8.84 -8.53 7.25
CA ASP A 76 -8.79 -9.13 8.60
C ASP A 76 -8.29 -8.15 9.67
N ASP A 77 -7.16 -7.47 9.43
CA ASP A 77 -6.63 -6.47 10.35
C ASP A 77 -7.68 -5.38 10.67
N CYS A 78 -8.34 -4.81 9.65
CA CYS A 78 -9.36 -3.78 9.84
C CYS A 78 -10.69 -4.31 10.40
N ALA A 79 -10.99 -5.59 10.23
CA ALA A 79 -12.14 -6.24 10.86
C ALA A 79 -11.89 -6.44 12.37
N GLU A 80 -10.65 -6.75 12.75
CA GLU A 80 -10.20 -6.91 14.14
C GLU A 80 -9.81 -5.57 14.82
N ASN A 81 -9.96 -4.45 14.13
CA ASN A 81 -9.53 -3.12 14.59
C ASN A 81 -8.04 -3.05 15.00
N VAL A 82 -7.20 -3.79 14.29
CA VAL A 82 -5.73 -3.75 14.43
C VAL A 82 -5.10 -3.28 13.12
N ALA A 83 -3.91 -2.73 13.20
CA ALA A 83 -3.09 -2.46 12.01
C ALA A 83 -1.62 -2.59 12.35
N GLU A 84 -0.78 -2.55 11.33
CA GLU A 84 0.67 -2.42 11.51
C GLU A 84 1.07 -0.95 11.48
N CYS A 85 1.90 -0.51 12.43
CA CYS A 85 2.57 0.78 12.33
C CYS A 85 3.50 0.79 11.12
N PHE A 86 3.23 1.69 10.18
CA PHE A 86 3.98 1.76 8.93
C PHE A 86 5.47 2.11 9.09
N TYR A 87 5.87 2.67 10.24
CA TYR A 87 7.26 3.00 10.54
C TYR A 87 7.99 1.86 11.27
N CYS A 88 7.46 1.38 12.40
CA CYS A 88 8.15 0.40 13.24
C CYS A 88 7.72 -1.07 13.01
N LYS A 89 6.72 -1.31 12.15
CA LYS A 89 6.22 -2.65 11.78
C LYS A 89 5.58 -3.46 12.90
N LYS A 90 5.34 -2.85 14.07
CA LYS A 90 4.60 -3.48 15.17
C LYS A 90 3.10 -3.30 14.97
N LYS A 91 2.31 -4.34 15.30
CA LYS A 91 0.85 -4.26 15.31
C LYS A 91 0.35 -3.53 16.55
N GLY A 92 -0.76 -2.81 16.41
CA GLY A 92 -1.45 -2.13 17.49
C GLY A 92 -2.92 -1.87 17.14
N PRO A 93 -3.76 -1.55 18.14
CA PRO A 93 -5.14 -1.17 17.91
C PRO A 93 -5.23 0.12 17.10
N ILE A 94 -6.21 0.20 16.19
CA ILE A 94 -6.48 1.43 15.44
C ILE A 94 -7.24 2.39 16.35
N SER A 95 -6.68 3.58 16.58
CA SER A 95 -7.34 4.62 17.37
C SER A 95 -8.60 5.10 16.64
N SER A 96 -9.72 5.21 17.35
CA SER A 96 -10.90 5.94 16.85
C SER A 96 -10.69 7.46 16.85
N LEU A 97 -9.63 7.95 17.51
CA LEU A 97 -9.33 9.36 17.69
C LEU A 97 -8.41 9.90 16.58
N SER A 98 -8.82 10.99 15.94
CA SER A 98 -7.93 11.79 15.09
C SER A 98 -6.86 12.48 15.97
N LEU A 99 -5.61 12.55 15.48
CA LEU A 99 -4.50 13.27 16.13
C LEU A 99 -4.81 14.73 16.51
N ALA A 100 -5.88 15.32 15.96
CA ALA A 100 -6.31 16.68 16.27
C ALA A 100 -6.67 16.89 17.76
N ASN A 101 -6.97 15.82 18.49
CA ASN A 101 -7.34 15.90 19.90
C ASN A 101 -6.22 15.32 20.76
N ASN A 102 -5.35 16.19 21.28
CA ASN A 102 -4.51 15.82 22.42
C ASN A 102 -5.38 15.94 23.67
N PRO A 103 -5.75 14.85 24.35
CA PRO A 103 -6.57 14.96 25.55
C PRO A 103 -5.75 15.68 26.63
N THR A 104 -6.15 16.90 26.98
CA THR A 104 -5.58 17.61 28.12
C THR A 104 -6.15 17.01 29.41
N GLY A 105 -5.30 16.68 30.39
CA GLY A 105 -5.73 16.17 31.70
C GLY A 105 -5.86 14.64 31.83
N VAL A 106 -5.31 13.86 30.90
CA VAL A 106 -5.24 12.39 31.05
C VAL A 106 -4.02 11.95 31.86
N SER A 107 -4.15 10.85 32.59
CA SER A 107 -3.06 10.29 33.40
C SER A 107 -1.90 9.78 32.55
N ALA A 108 -0.69 9.70 33.13
CA ALA A 108 0.48 9.13 32.46
C ALA A 108 0.25 7.69 31.96
N ALA A 109 -0.55 6.89 32.67
CA ALA A 109 -0.92 5.54 32.25
C ALA A 109 -1.83 5.55 31.00
N HIS A 110 -2.74 6.52 30.91
CA HIS A 110 -3.60 6.69 29.74
C HIS A 110 -2.81 7.22 28.55
N LEU A 111 -1.83 8.11 28.77
CA LEU A 111 -0.88 8.54 27.73
C LEU A 111 -0.03 7.38 27.20
N ALA A 112 0.44 6.49 28.08
CA ALA A 112 1.20 5.29 27.68
C ALA A 112 0.34 4.32 26.86
N ALA A 113 -0.93 4.13 27.23
CA ALA A 113 -1.87 3.32 26.45
C ALA A 113 -2.12 3.92 25.05
N LEU A 114 -2.20 5.26 24.95
CA LEU A 114 -2.38 5.97 23.68
C LEU A 114 -1.15 5.92 22.75
N ASP A 115 0.04 5.61 23.28
CA ASP A 115 1.26 5.48 22.47
C ASP A 115 1.34 4.12 21.74
N GLU A 116 0.62 3.11 22.23
CA GLU A 116 0.44 1.79 21.59
C GLU A 116 -0.68 1.81 20.53
N GLU A 117 -1.53 2.85 20.52
CA GLU A 117 -2.55 3.02 19.49
C GLU A 117 -1.98 3.58 18.17
N LEU A 118 -2.63 3.19 17.08
CA LEU A 118 -2.28 3.61 15.74
C LEU A 118 -3.21 4.69 15.22
N VAL A 119 -2.62 5.85 14.92
CA VAL A 119 -3.30 7.02 14.35
C VAL A 119 -3.12 7.07 12.83
N ILE A 120 -4.14 7.58 12.14
CA ILE A 120 -4.17 7.69 10.68
C ILE A 120 -3.48 8.98 10.23
N CYS A 121 -2.66 8.88 9.18
CA CYS A 121 -2.07 10.05 8.53
C CYS A 121 -3.15 11.00 7.96
N GLY A 122 -3.12 12.27 8.36
CA GLY A 122 -4.11 13.31 8.07
C GLY A 122 -4.20 13.83 6.63
N SER A 123 -3.45 13.26 5.68
CA SER A 123 -3.57 13.61 4.24
C SER A 123 -4.82 13.01 3.57
N GLY A 124 -5.71 12.34 4.32
CA GLY A 124 -6.98 11.78 3.85
C GLY A 124 -6.85 10.52 3.00
N LEU A 125 -6.00 10.54 1.96
CA LEU A 125 -5.81 9.45 1.00
C LEU A 125 -4.53 8.64 1.23
N CYS A 126 -3.85 8.85 2.37
CA CYS A 126 -2.57 8.18 2.62
C CYS A 126 -2.75 6.73 3.07
N GLY A 127 -3.81 6.43 3.84
CA GLY A 127 -4.11 5.09 4.36
C GLY A 127 -3.06 4.50 5.30
N ARG A 128 -2.00 5.25 5.67
CA ARG A 128 -0.94 4.76 6.55
C ARG A 128 -1.23 5.12 8.00
N LEU A 129 -1.04 4.12 8.85
CA LEU A 129 -1.23 4.22 10.29
C LEU A 129 0.11 4.17 11.02
N PHE A 130 0.20 4.89 12.12
CA PHE A 130 1.44 5.06 12.88
C PHE A 130 1.17 5.13 14.36
N HIS A 131 2.08 4.66 15.19
CA HIS A 131 2.15 5.18 16.56
C HIS A 131 2.43 6.67 16.51
N ARG A 132 1.87 7.45 17.44
CA ARG A 132 2.04 8.92 17.48
C ARG A 132 3.52 9.34 17.46
N ALA A 133 4.36 8.67 18.26
CA ALA A 133 5.80 8.90 18.27
C ALA A 133 6.47 8.53 16.93
N CYS A 134 6.05 7.43 16.30
CA CYS A 134 6.58 6.98 15.02
C CYS A 134 6.23 7.93 13.87
N MET A 135 5.03 8.51 13.88
CA MET A 135 4.63 9.50 12.88
C MET A 135 5.52 10.74 12.96
N ARG A 136 5.80 11.25 14.18
CA ARG A 136 6.72 12.37 14.40
C ARG A 136 8.13 12.06 13.88
N LYS A 137 8.68 10.89 14.23
CA LYS A 137 9.98 10.43 13.69
C LYS A 137 9.99 10.33 12.16
N SER A 138 8.88 9.96 11.54
CA SER A 138 8.79 9.93 10.07
C SER A 138 8.96 11.31 9.41
N LEU A 139 8.67 12.39 10.14
CA LEU A 139 8.82 13.78 9.69
C LEU A 139 10.20 14.37 10.02
N GLU A 140 10.97 13.75 10.92
CA GLU A 140 12.31 14.24 11.28
C GLU A 140 13.26 14.23 10.09
N LEU A 141 13.00 13.34 9.12
CA LEU A 141 13.66 13.29 7.82
C LEU A 141 13.27 14.43 6.86
N ALA A 142 12.40 15.37 7.24
CA ALA A 142 12.08 16.58 6.48
C ALA A 142 12.51 17.80 7.33
N GLU A 143 13.64 18.39 6.99
CA GLU A 143 14.15 19.58 7.67
C GLU A 143 13.26 20.81 7.38
N GLY A 144 12.89 21.55 8.44
CA GLY A 144 12.12 22.80 8.36
C GLY A 144 11.00 22.88 9.40
N ASP A 145 11.21 23.61 10.49
CA ASP A 145 10.29 23.72 11.63
C ASP A 145 8.94 24.37 11.29
N THR A 146 8.87 25.19 10.24
CA THR A 146 7.64 25.87 9.81
C THR A 146 6.67 24.98 9.04
N ILE A 147 7.16 23.94 8.33
CA ILE A 147 6.29 22.95 7.65
C ILE A 147 5.70 21.98 8.68
N ARG A 148 6.43 21.69 9.77
CA ARG A 148 5.99 20.76 10.83
C ARG A 148 4.72 21.21 11.55
N ALA A 149 4.54 22.51 11.77
CA ALA A 149 3.36 23.02 12.50
C ALA A 149 2.04 22.86 11.74
N SER A 150 2.01 23.10 10.41
CA SER A 150 0.79 22.96 9.59
C SER A 150 0.51 21.52 9.13
N ARG A 151 1.45 20.59 9.34
CA ARG A 151 1.40 19.18 8.91
C ARG A 151 1.70 18.20 10.04
N ALA A 152 1.45 18.59 11.30
CA ALA A 152 1.74 17.77 12.47
C ALA A 152 1.14 16.35 12.42
N ASN A 153 0.06 16.19 11.65
CA ASN A 153 -0.67 14.93 11.50
C ASN A 153 -0.35 14.19 10.19
N TRP A 154 0.59 14.67 9.38
CA TRP A 154 0.98 14.02 8.13
C TRP A 154 2.23 13.19 8.33
N CYS A 155 2.41 12.12 7.56
CA CYS A 155 3.62 11.30 7.62
C CYS A 155 4.69 11.74 6.60
N GLY A 156 5.92 11.25 6.79
CA GLY A 156 7.06 11.54 5.90
C GLY A 156 6.86 11.20 4.42
N ARG A 157 5.88 10.35 4.05
CA ARG A 157 5.56 10.03 2.63
C ARG A 157 5.03 11.22 1.82
N HIS A 158 4.72 12.34 2.47
CA HIS A 158 4.25 13.57 1.84
C HIS A 158 5.37 14.59 1.60
N SER A 159 6.61 14.20 1.86
CA SER A 159 7.81 15.02 1.67
C SER A 159 8.89 14.20 0.97
N CYS A 160 9.50 14.79 -0.06
CA CYS A 160 10.64 14.17 -0.73
C CYS A 160 11.81 14.01 0.26
N TYR A 161 12.30 12.78 0.48
CA TYR A 161 13.40 12.50 1.43
C TYR A 161 14.74 13.08 0.98
N ARG A 162 14.91 13.42 -0.31
CA ARG A 162 16.17 13.96 -0.85
C ARG A 162 16.26 15.48 -0.83
N CYS A 163 15.14 16.15 -1.02
CA CYS A 163 15.11 17.62 -1.08
C CYS A 163 14.27 18.22 0.03
N HIS A 164 13.79 17.40 0.97
CA HIS A 164 13.07 17.81 2.18
C HIS A 164 11.91 18.78 1.94
N GLY A 165 11.23 18.67 0.79
CA GLY A 165 10.09 19.53 0.45
C GLY A 165 10.45 20.89 -0.16
N LEU A 166 11.72 21.16 -0.49
CA LEU A 166 12.18 22.38 -1.17
C LEU A 166 11.53 22.65 -2.52
N THR A 167 10.91 21.65 -3.16
CA THR A 167 10.11 21.81 -4.38
C THR A 167 8.68 21.32 -4.15
N PRO A 168 7.83 22.09 -3.45
CA PRO A 168 6.47 21.68 -3.16
C PRO A 168 5.62 21.55 -4.45
N GLY A 169 4.56 20.73 -4.39
CA GLY A 169 3.58 20.59 -5.49
C GLY A 169 3.99 19.64 -6.62
N LYS A 170 5.22 19.12 -6.62
CA LYS A 170 5.63 18.09 -7.59
C LYS A 170 5.19 16.69 -7.13
N ALA A 171 4.80 15.85 -8.10
CA ALA A 171 4.35 14.50 -7.83
C ALA A 171 5.46 13.63 -7.21
N LEU A 172 5.14 12.97 -6.10
CA LEU A 172 6.02 12.03 -5.42
C LEU A 172 5.75 10.59 -5.85
N ILE A 173 6.81 9.81 -5.98
CA ILE A 173 6.78 8.35 -5.96
C ILE A 173 7.10 7.88 -4.54
N LYS A 174 6.33 6.95 -4.00
CA LYS A 174 6.39 6.57 -2.58
C LYS A 174 6.86 5.14 -2.43
N CYS A 175 7.76 4.90 -1.47
CA CYS A 175 8.10 3.54 -1.11
C CYS A 175 6.83 2.89 -0.56
N ILE A 176 6.57 1.66 -0.99
CA ILE A 176 5.43 0.88 -0.51
C ILE A 176 5.66 0.32 0.89
N ASP A 177 6.90 0.28 1.36
CA ASP A 177 7.29 -0.39 2.60
C ASP A 177 7.90 0.53 3.67
N CYS A 178 8.28 1.75 3.33
CA CYS A 178 8.70 2.74 4.33
C CYS A 178 8.26 4.15 3.98
N THR A 179 8.61 5.10 4.85
CA THR A 179 8.23 6.51 4.73
C THR A 179 9.01 7.26 3.66
N ALA A 180 9.99 6.63 3.01
CA ALA A 180 10.76 7.24 1.93
C ALA A 180 9.85 7.58 0.74
N SER A 181 9.87 8.83 0.32
CA SER A 181 9.23 9.28 -0.91
C SER A 181 10.13 10.23 -1.67
N ALA A 182 10.09 10.23 -2.99
CA ALA A 182 10.97 11.04 -3.82
C ALA A 182 10.20 11.66 -4.96
N HIS A 183 10.69 12.77 -5.52
CA HIS A 183 10.21 13.18 -6.85
C HIS A 183 10.64 12.14 -7.89
N ARG A 184 9.83 11.98 -8.94
CA ARG A 184 10.16 11.12 -10.08
C ARG A 184 11.41 11.56 -10.83
N ALA A 185 11.70 12.85 -10.80
CA ALA A 185 12.83 13.43 -11.49
C ALA A 185 14.13 12.76 -11.03
N LEU A 186 15.02 12.50 -12.00
CA LEU A 186 16.23 11.70 -11.82
C LEU A 186 17.10 12.14 -10.63
N LYS A 187 17.13 13.45 -10.34
CA LYS A 187 17.89 14.02 -9.20
C LYS A 187 17.39 13.53 -7.83
N CYS A 188 16.09 13.29 -7.70
CA CYS A 188 15.47 12.87 -6.45
C CYS A 188 15.24 11.36 -6.35
N ARG A 189 15.12 10.67 -7.50
CA ARG A 189 14.80 9.24 -7.56
C ARG A 189 15.97 8.39 -7.02
N PRO A 190 15.73 7.43 -6.10
CA PRO A 190 16.74 6.46 -5.72
C PRO A 190 17.20 5.62 -6.92
N LYS A 191 18.50 5.32 -6.99
CA LYS A 191 19.13 4.60 -8.11
C LYS A 191 18.91 3.09 -8.05
N ASP A 192 18.67 2.60 -6.84
CA ASP A 192 18.59 1.20 -6.40
C ASP A 192 17.15 0.76 -6.10
N GLY A 193 16.16 1.62 -6.39
CA GLY A 193 14.75 1.31 -6.15
C GLY A 193 14.08 0.60 -7.31
N LYS A 194 13.22 -0.38 -7.02
CA LYS A 194 12.37 -1.05 -8.01
C LYS A 194 11.04 -0.31 -8.18
N VAL A 195 10.77 0.20 -9.38
CA VAL A 195 9.53 0.94 -9.68
C VAL A 195 8.39 -0.06 -9.89
N ILE A 196 7.31 0.09 -9.13
CA ILE A 196 6.15 -0.81 -9.20
C ILE A 196 5.08 -0.22 -10.13
N SER A 197 4.83 1.08 -9.98
CA SER A 197 3.82 1.79 -10.76
C SER A 197 4.27 3.22 -10.97
N PHE A 198 3.38 4.06 -11.52
CA PHE A 198 3.58 5.48 -11.45
C PHE A 198 3.73 5.86 -9.95
N LYS A 199 2.75 5.70 -9.07
CA LYS A 199 2.82 6.28 -7.71
C LYS A 199 3.69 5.52 -6.70
N ALA A 200 4.13 4.29 -7.01
CA ALA A 200 4.75 3.38 -6.06
C ALA A 200 6.10 2.82 -6.52
N TYR A 201 7.01 2.61 -5.57
CA TYR A 201 8.27 1.89 -5.76
C TYR A 201 8.66 1.15 -4.47
N LEU A 202 9.71 0.33 -4.53
CA LEU A 202 10.40 -0.22 -3.37
C LEU A 202 11.82 0.36 -3.34
N CYS A 203 12.23 1.03 -2.26
CA CYS A 203 13.59 1.60 -2.17
C CYS A 203 14.62 0.49 -1.89
N GLY A 204 15.90 0.75 -2.22
CA GLY A 204 16.97 -0.24 -2.04
C GLY A 204 17.28 -0.63 -0.59
N SER A 205 16.65 0.03 0.38
CA SER A 205 16.69 -0.38 1.79
C SER A 205 15.80 -1.60 2.09
N HIS A 206 15.01 -2.06 1.13
CA HIS A 206 14.14 -3.23 1.27
C HIS A 206 14.44 -4.29 0.23
N ASP A 207 14.49 -5.54 0.67
CA ASP A 207 14.52 -6.69 -0.20
C ASP A 207 13.09 -7.02 -0.69
N TRP A 208 12.91 -7.12 -2.01
CA TRP A 208 11.63 -7.42 -2.63
C TRP A 208 11.03 -8.76 -2.18
N ARG A 209 11.86 -9.81 -2.08
CA ARG A 209 11.44 -11.15 -1.67
C ARG A 209 11.02 -11.15 -0.20
N GLU A 210 11.73 -10.40 0.64
CA GLU A 210 11.39 -10.23 2.06
C GLU A 210 10.02 -9.58 2.23
N VAL A 211 9.79 -8.45 1.53
CA VAL A 211 8.51 -7.73 1.60
C VAL A 211 7.34 -8.60 1.15
N LEU A 212 7.49 -9.34 0.06
CA LEU A 212 6.44 -10.26 -0.40
C LEU A 212 6.14 -11.36 0.62
N ARG A 213 7.16 -11.89 1.30
CA ARG A 213 6.97 -12.94 2.30
C ARG A 213 6.24 -12.42 3.54
N GLN A 214 6.59 -11.22 4.00
CA GLN A 214 5.98 -10.60 5.18
C GLN A 214 4.51 -10.23 4.97
N ARG A 215 4.11 -9.93 3.73
CA ARG A 215 2.74 -9.49 3.41
C ARG A 215 1.78 -10.64 3.08
N ARG A 216 2.25 -11.88 3.05
CA ARG A 216 1.36 -13.03 2.89
C ARG A 216 0.54 -13.25 4.16
N PRO A 217 -0.78 -13.44 4.05
CA PRO A 217 -1.59 -13.82 5.20
C PRO A 217 -1.12 -15.17 5.72
N ALA A 218 -0.93 -15.30 7.03
CA ALA A 218 -0.45 -16.54 7.67
C ALA A 218 -1.40 -17.74 7.44
N SER A 219 -2.67 -17.48 7.18
CA SER A 219 -3.74 -18.45 6.94
C SER A 219 -3.94 -18.82 5.45
N THR A 220 -3.08 -18.36 4.53
CA THR A 220 -3.29 -18.63 3.10
C THR A 220 -3.12 -20.10 2.74
N SER A 221 -4.07 -20.64 1.99
CA SER A 221 -3.97 -21.98 1.41
C SER A 221 -2.81 -22.06 0.41
N LYS A 222 -2.35 -23.27 0.08
CA LYS A 222 -1.30 -23.47 -0.93
C LYS A 222 -1.68 -22.87 -2.28
N GLU A 223 -2.96 -22.88 -2.61
CA GLU A 223 -3.51 -22.32 -3.84
C GLU A 223 -3.44 -20.78 -3.82
N ALA A 224 -3.75 -20.14 -2.70
CA ALA A 224 -3.62 -18.69 -2.54
C ALA A 224 -2.16 -18.22 -2.58
N ILE A 225 -1.25 -19.02 -2.00
CA ILE A 225 0.20 -18.82 -2.09
C ILE A 225 0.63 -18.89 -3.57
N ALA A 226 0.24 -19.94 -4.29
CA ALA A 226 0.57 -20.11 -5.71
C ALA A 226 -0.03 -18.98 -6.58
N ALA A 227 -1.26 -18.56 -6.29
CA ALA A 227 -1.89 -17.43 -6.98
C ALA A 227 -1.10 -16.13 -6.74
N ALA A 228 -0.72 -15.84 -5.50
CA ALA A 228 0.09 -14.68 -5.17
C ALA A 228 1.46 -14.71 -5.87
N ASP A 229 2.12 -15.88 -5.89
CA ASP A 229 3.39 -16.10 -6.59
C ASP A 229 3.27 -15.86 -8.10
N SER A 230 2.19 -16.35 -8.71
CA SER A 230 1.93 -16.15 -10.15
C SER A 230 1.67 -14.69 -10.53
N CYS A 231 1.26 -13.86 -9.57
CA CYS A 231 1.01 -12.44 -9.77
C CYS A 231 2.24 -11.56 -9.53
N VAL A 232 3.34 -12.09 -8.98
CA VAL A 232 4.53 -11.29 -8.70
C VAL A 232 5.08 -10.73 -10.03
N PRO A 233 5.26 -9.40 -10.15
CA PRO A 233 5.85 -8.84 -11.35
C PRO A 233 7.26 -9.40 -11.59
N SER A 234 7.53 -9.80 -12.84
CA SER A 234 8.88 -10.18 -13.27
C SER A 234 9.76 -8.94 -13.31
N PHE A 235 10.45 -8.66 -12.20
CA PHE A 235 11.52 -7.68 -12.20
C PHE A 235 12.77 -8.38 -12.71
N ASP A 236 13.07 -8.23 -14.00
CA ASP A 236 14.35 -8.67 -14.55
C ASP A 236 15.47 -8.01 -13.74
N GLU A 237 16.26 -8.84 -13.03
CA GLU A 237 17.36 -8.39 -12.16
C GLU A 237 18.48 -7.65 -12.94
N ASN A 238 18.38 -7.62 -14.28
CA ASN A 238 19.32 -6.97 -15.20
C ASN A 238 18.78 -5.72 -15.94
N SER A 239 17.54 -5.28 -15.70
CA SER A 239 17.05 -4.04 -16.35
C SER A 239 17.44 -2.81 -15.54
N THR A 240 18.69 -2.36 -15.71
CA THR A 240 19.00 -0.95 -15.46
C THR A 240 18.16 -0.14 -16.45
N GLY A 241 17.04 0.40 -15.99
CA GLY A 241 16.09 1.13 -16.83
C GLY A 241 16.72 2.33 -17.52
N GLU A 242 17.25 2.13 -18.73
CA GLU A 242 17.39 3.16 -19.73
C GLU A 242 15.99 3.50 -20.23
N VAL A 243 15.48 4.63 -19.76
CA VAL A 243 14.27 5.22 -20.34
C VAL A 243 14.69 5.77 -21.70
N ALA A 244 14.12 5.20 -22.76
CA ALA A 244 14.23 5.72 -24.11
C ALA A 244 13.97 7.23 -24.11
N THR A 245 14.95 8.00 -24.55
CA THR A 245 14.79 9.43 -24.85
C THR A 245 13.83 9.55 -26.03
N GLU A 246 12.69 10.21 -25.85
CA GLU A 246 11.82 10.60 -26.97
C GLU A 246 12.62 11.48 -27.96
N PRO A 247 12.48 11.26 -29.28
CA PRO A 247 13.08 12.14 -30.28
C PRO A 247 12.35 13.49 -30.27
N LYS A 248 13.14 14.55 -30.49
CA LYS A 248 12.72 15.96 -30.57
C LYS A 248 11.74 16.23 -31.69
#